data_AF-A0A432FGF0-F1
#
_entry.id   AF-A0A432FGF0-F1
#
_cell.length_a   1.000
_cell.length_b   1.000
_cell.length_c   1.000
_cell.angle_alpha   90.00
_cell.angle_beta   90.00
_cell.angle_gamma   90.00
#
_symmetry.space_group_name_H-M   'P 1'
#
loop_
_entity.id
_entity.type
_entity.pdbx_description
1 polymer ?
#
loop_
_entity_poly.entity_id
_entity_poly.type
_entity_poly.pdbx_seq_one_letter_code
_entity_poly.pdbx_strand_id
1 'polypeptide(L)'
;MSWVKMPLKYDGKCVVCNLTVKKNEMGFWSRGIGVKHEKCAEKNVDLKCIICDGSVGCPSCEFIEDCNPQAVSPLCICKKCEQLEDPFVSYKNAVIEKFPILNIKI
;
A
#
# COMPACT_ATOMS: atom_id res chain seq x y z
N MET A 1 -3.21 -16.65 8.68
CA MET A 1 -3.61 -16.12 10.00
C MET A 1 -4.22 -14.74 9.76
N SER A 2 -5.51 -14.53 10.09
CA SER A 2 -6.22 -13.30 9.74
C SER A 2 -6.24 -12.29 10.91
N TRP A 3 -6.13 -11.01 10.56
CA TRP A 3 -6.33 -9.89 11.47
C TRP A 3 -7.78 -9.44 11.40
N VAL A 4 -8.50 -9.43 12.52
CA VAL A 4 -9.90 -9.00 12.59
C VAL A 4 -9.98 -7.63 13.23
N LYS A 5 -10.61 -6.67 12.53
CA LYS A 5 -10.84 -5.31 13.05
C LYS A 5 -12.00 -5.32 14.04
N MET A 6 -11.76 -4.91 15.28
CA MET A 6 -12.78 -4.86 16.33
C MET A 6 -12.37 -3.89 17.46
N PRO A 7 -13.33 -3.37 18.24
CA PRO A 7 -12.99 -2.69 19.50
C PRO A 7 -12.38 -3.69 20.49
N LEU A 8 -11.25 -3.34 21.10
CA LEU A 8 -10.59 -4.25 22.03
C LEU A 8 -11.35 -4.36 23.37
N LYS A 9 -11.54 -5.60 23.84
CA LYS A 9 -12.22 -5.87 25.11
C LYS A 9 -11.38 -5.49 26.34
N TYR A 10 -10.07 -5.48 26.20
CA TYR A 10 -9.10 -5.22 27.25
C TYR A 10 -7.94 -4.38 26.71
N ASP A 11 -7.20 -3.72 27.60
CA ASP A 11 -5.94 -3.07 27.23
C ASP A 11 -4.97 -4.12 26.69
N GLY A 12 -4.34 -3.81 25.57
CA GLY A 12 -3.38 -4.70 24.92
C GLY A 12 -2.16 -3.94 24.44
N LYS A 13 -1.00 -4.59 24.40
CA LYS A 13 0.21 -3.98 23.86
C LYS A 13 0.25 -4.18 22.35
N CYS A 14 0.38 -3.08 21.59
CA CYS A 14 0.50 -3.14 20.15
C CYS A 14 1.79 -3.86 19.75
N VAL A 15 1.67 -4.90 18.94
CA VAL A 15 2.84 -5.70 18.49
C VAL A 15 3.81 -4.91 17.59
N VAL A 16 3.36 -3.78 17.02
CA VAL A 16 4.16 -2.97 16.08
C VAL A 16 4.90 -1.84 16.80
N CYS A 17 4.19 -1.01 17.58
CA CYS A 17 4.77 0.18 18.21
C CYS A 17 5.04 0.02 19.70
N ASN A 18 4.72 -1.14 20.30
CA ASN A 18 4.87 -1.43 21.72
C ASN A 18 4.09 -0.51 22.69
N LEU A 19 3.26 0.40 22.17
CA LEU A 19 2.37 1.24 22.97
C LEU A 19 1.08 0.50 23.30
N THR A 20 0.41 0.90 24.38
CA THR A 20 -0.88 0.34 24.77
C THR A 20 -1.99 0.78 23.81
N VAL A 21 -2.78 -0.19 23.35
CA VAL A 21 -4.10 -0.02 22.72
C VAL A 21 -5.12 -0.11 23.84
N LYS A 22 -5.95 0.92 24.04
CA LYS A 22 -6.86 0.98 25.18
C LYS A 22 -8.09 0.10 24.97
N LYS A 23 -8.71 -0.32 26.08
CA LYS A 23 -10.04 -0.92 26.08
C LYS A 23 -11.03 -0.02 25.34
N ASN A 24 -11.87 -0.64 24.51
CA ASN A 24 -12.83 -0.03 23.59
C ASN A 24 -12.22 0.79 22.43
N GLU A 25 -10.89 0.88 22.31
CA GLU A 25 -10.26 1.47 21.14
C GLU A 25 -10.36 0.52 19.94
N MET A 26 -10.58 1.06 18.74
CA MET A 26 -10.55 0.27 17.50
C MET A 26 -9.13 -0.18 17.20
N GLY A 27 -8.97 -1.49 17.03
CA GLY A 27 -7.71 -2.09 16.63
C GLY A 27 -7.93 -3.33 15.79
N PHE A 28 -6.85 -4.02 15.48
CA PHE A 28 -6.94 -5.35 14.91
C PHE A 28 -6.43 -6.38 15.91
N TRP A 29 -7.13 -7.48 16.02
CA TRP A 29 -6.76 -8.62 16.85
C TRP A 29 -6.51 -9.84 15.99
N SER A 30 -5.50 -10.64 16.35
CA SER A 30 -5.27 -11.95 15.74
C SER A 30 -4.97 -13.00 16.81
N ARG A 31 -5.65 -14.14 16.68
CA ARG A 31 -5.57 -15.25 17.64
C ARG A 31 -4.13 -15.78 17.72
N GLY A 32 -3.54 -15.71 18.91
CA GLY A 32 -2.18 -16.21 19.16
C GLY A 32 -1.04 -15.25 18.78
N ILE A 33 -1.32 -14.12 18.14
CA ILE A 33 -0.31 -13.11 17.79
C ILE A 33 -0.41 -11.90 18.74
N GLY A 34 -1.61 -11.33 18.89
CA GLY A 34 -1.82 -10.15 19.74
C GLY A 34 -2.72 -9.10 19.09
N VAL A 35 -2.46 -7.83 19.42
CA VAL A 35 -3.24 -6.68 18.93
C VAL A 35 -2.35 -5.65 18.25
N LYS A 36 -2.92 -4.87 17.33
CA LYS A 36 -2.27 -3.70 16.72
C LYS A 36 -3.24 -2.51 16.71
N HIS A 37 -2.70 -1.29 16.90
CA HIS A 37 -3.49 -0.08 16.65
C HIS A 37 -3.98 -0.06 15.21
N GLU A 38 -5.12 0.58 14.95
CA GLU A 38 -5.60 0.80 13.59
C GLU A 38 -4.55 1.51 12.71
N LYS A 39 -3.89 2.55 13.25
CA LYS A 39 -2.81 3.27 12.57
C LYS A 39 -1.54 2.45 12.33
N CYS A 40 -1.36 1.37 13.09
CA CYS A 40 -0.21 0.47 13.00
C CYS A 40 -0.53 -0.76 12.15
N ALA A 41 -1.76 -0.90 11.66
CA ALA A 41 -2.04 -1.84 10.61
C ALA A 41 -1.27 -1.40 9.35
N GLU A 42 -0.58 -2.34 8.71
CA GLU A 42 -0.09 -2.15 7.35
C GLU A 42 -1.24 -1.61 6.52
N LYS A 43 -1.11 -0.36 6.09
CA LYS A 43 -1.97 0.18 5.05
C LYS A 43 -1.66 -0.64 3.82
N ASN A 44 -2.70 -1.12 3.12
CA ASN A 44 -2.52 -1.63 1.76
C ASN A 44 -1.74 -0.55 1.02
N VAL A 45 -0.48 -0.85 0.70
CA VAL A 45 0.38 0.15 0.11
C VAL A 45 0.00 0.15 -1.37
N ASP A 46 -0.83 1.11 -1.73
CA ASP A 46 -1.23 1.32 -3.11
C ASP A 46 0.02 1.41 -4.01
N LEU A 47 -0.15 0.99 -5.26
CA LEU A 47 0.87 1.16 -6.29
C LEU A 47 1.16 2.66 -6.44
N LYS A 48 2.35 3.01 -6.90
CA LYS A 48 2.71 4.41 -7.16
C LYS A 48 2.75 4.67 -8.65
N CYS A 49 2.27 5.84 -9.04
CA CYS A 49 2.37 6.30 -10.41
C CYS A 49 3.84 6.60 -10.71
N ILE A 50 4.38 6.03 -11.77
CA ILE A 50 5.79 6.27 -12.10
C ILE A 50 6.04 7.75 -12.45
N ILE A 51 5.06 8.45 -13.00
CA ILE A 51 5.19 9.86 -13.42
C ILE A 51 5.08 10.82 -12.23
N CYS A 52 4.10 10.65 -11.34
CA CYS A 52 3.78 11.63 -10.29
C CYS A 52 3.83 11.10 -8.86
N ASP A 53 4.18 9.83 -8.66
CA ASP A 53 4.21 9.12 -7.37
C ASP A 53 2.87 9.07 -6.61
N GLY A 54 1.78 9.52 -7.24
CA GLY A 54 0.43 9.41 -6.69
C GLY A 54 -0.01 7.95 -6.53
N SER A 55 -0.89 7.69 -5.56
CA SER A 55 -1.48 6.36 -5.36
C SER A 55 -2.27 5.90 -6.59
N VAL A 56 -2.05 4.64 -6.95
CA VAL A 56 -2.66 3.95 -8.09
C VAL A 56 -3.16 2.59 -7.61
N GLY A 57 -4.25 2.14 -8.22
CA GLY A 57 -4.94 0.93 -7.81
C GLY A 57 -6.18 1.22 -6.98
N CYS A 58 -6.90 0.15 -6.66
CA CYS A 58 -8.11 0.23 -5.87
C CYS A 58 -7.76 0.26 -4.37
N PRO A 59 -8.36 1.17 -3.58
CA PRO A 59 -8.16 1.17 -2.12
C PRO A 59 -8.67 -0.13 -1.46
N SER A 60 -9.56 -0.86 -2.14
CA SER A 60 -10.04 -2.19 -1.78
C SER A 60 -9.82 -3.13 -2.97
N CYS A 61 -8.61 -3.65 -3.12
CA CYS A 61 -8.33 -4.72 -4.08
C CYS A 61 -8.90 -6.04 -3.56
N GLU A 62 -9.78 -6.68 -4.32
CA GLU A 62 -10.37 -7.99 -3.97
C GLU A 62 -9.35 -9.14 -3.99
N PHE A 63 -8.22 -8.94 -4.67
CA PHE A 63 -7.14 -9.91 -4.76
C PHE A 63 -6.02 -9.68 -3.73
N ILE A 64 -6.19 -8.78 -2.76
CA ILE A 64 -5.11 -8.40 -1.83
C ILE A 64 -4.57 -9.59 -1.00
N GLU A 65 -5.37 -10.64 -0.83
CA GLU A 65 -4.94 -11.86 -0.12
C GLU A 65 -3.99 -12.73 -0.97
N ASP A 66 -4.11 -12.70 -2.29
CA ASP A 66 -3.35 -13.55 -3.23
C ASP A 66 -2.34 -12.75 -4.09
N CYS A 67 -2.48 -11.43 -4.13
CA CYS A 67 -1.71 -10.53 -4.98
C CYS A 67 -1.10 -9.43 -4.12
N ASN A 68 0.23 -9.45 -3.98
CA ASN A 68 0.98 -8.34 -3.41
C ASN A 68 1.16 -7.26 -4.49
N PRO A 69 0.39 -6.15 -4.48
CA PRO A 69 0.39 -5.19 -5.59
C PRO A 69 1.78 -4.61 -5.83
N GLN A 70 2.56 -4.37 -4.77
CA GLN A 70 3.91 -3.83 -4.85
C GLN A 70 4.90 -4.73 -5.58
N ALA A 71 4.63 -6.04 -5.60
CA ALA A 71 5.48 -7.01 -6.27
C ALA A 71 5.15 -7.18 -7.76
N VAL A 72 3.94 -6.81 -8.20
CA VAL A 72 3.47 -7.11 -9.57
C VAL A 72 4.01 -6.13 -10.60
N SER A 73 4.01 -4.83 -10.32
CA SER A 73 4.65 -3.85 -11.22
C SER A 73 4.88 -2.50 -10.55
N PRO A 74 6.13 -2.00 -10.47
CA PRO A 74 6.41 -0.63 -10.04
C PRO A 74 6.18 0.40 -11.16
N LEU A 75 5.76 -0.02 -12.36
CA LEU A 75 5.66 0.81 -13.56
C LEU A 75 4.22 1.26 -13.86
N CYS A 76 3.39 1.45 -12.84
CA CYS A 76 1.99 1.85 -13.04
C CYS A 76 1.83 3.34 -13.39
N ILE A 77 0.76 3.69 -14.09
CA ILE A 77 0.36 5.06 -14.39
C ILE A 77 -1.04 5.35 -13.81
N CYS A 78 -1.24 6.54 -13.24
CA CYS A 78 -2.56 6.95 -12.77
C CYS A 78 -3.41 7.57 -13.89
N LYS A 79 -4.74 7.52 -13.75
CA LYS A 79 -5.68 8.02 -14.76
C LYS A 79 -5.48 9.50 -15.13
N LYS A 80 -4.97 10.32 -14.20
CA LYS A 80 -4.66 11.73 -14.47
C LYS A 80 -3.47 11.87 -15.42
N CYS A 81 -2.44 11.05 -15.24
CA CYS A 81 -1.26 11.06 -16.10
C CYS A 81 -1.51 10.36 -17.45
N GLU A 82 -2.47 9.44 -17.50
CA GLU A 82 -2.96 8.86 -18.77
C GLU A 82 -3.65 9.91 -19.66
N GLN A 83 -4.26 10.95 -19.08
CA GLN A 83 -4.97 12.01 -19.82
C GLN A 83 -4.07 13.19 -20.22
N LEU A 84 -2.75 13.06 -20.10
CA LEU A 84 -1.81 14.06 -20.63
C LEU A 84 -1.86 14.08 -22.17
N GLU A 85 -1.37 15.16 -22.77
CA GLU A 85 -1.32 15.32 -24.23
C GLU A 85 -0.45 14.23 -24.88
N ASP A 86 0.71 13.92 -24.27
CA ASP A 86 1.59 12.80 -24.66
C ASP A 86 1.95 11.90 -23.45
N PRO A 87 1.03 10.99 -23.05
CA PRO A 87 1.24 10.11 -21.89
C PRO A 87 2.40 9.15 -22.09
N PHE A 88 2.60 8.66 -23.33
CA PHE A 88 3.65 7.70 -23.65
C PHE A 88 5.05 8.29 -23.50
N VAL A 89 5.26 9.52 -23.98
CA VAL A 89 6.55 10.22 -23.85
C VAL A 89 6.85 10.51 -22.38
N SER A 90 5.85 11.01 -21.65
CA SER A 90 5.96 11.30 -20.21
C SER A 90 6.29 10.04 -19.41
N TYR A 91 5.63 8.93 -19.73
CA TYR A 91 5.89 7.63 -19.13
C TYR A 91 7.31 7.14 -19.44
N LYS A 92 7.72 7.15 -20.72
CA LYS A 92 9.06 6.69 -21.13
C LYS A 92 10.17 7.46 -20.43
N ASN A 93 10.02 8.79 -20.33
CA ASN A 93 10.97 9.64 -19.61
C ASN A 93 11.04 9.27 -18.12
N ALA A 94 9.89 9.09 -17.47
CA ALA A 94 9.84 8.68 -16.05
C ALA A 94 10.45 7.30 -15.81
N VAL A 95 10.26 6.34 -16.73
CA VAL A 95 10.88 5.01 -16.65
C VAL A 95 12.40 5.11 -16.75
N ILE A 96 12.92 5.89 -17.71
CA ILE A 96 14.36 6.06 -17.90
C ILE A 96 15.01 6.71 -16.67
N GLU A 97 14.37 7.73 -16.12
CA GLU A 97 14.85 8.43 -14.94
C GLU A 97 14.87 7.51 -13.70
N LYS A 98 13.77 6.80 -13.45
CA LYS A 98 13.61 5.96 -12.24
C LYS A 98 14.26 4.58 -12.36
N PHE A 99 14.44 4.08 -13.58
CA PHE A 99 15.03 2.76 -13.85
C PHE A 99 16.13 2.84 -14.93
N PRO A 100 17.28 3.48 -14.64
CA PRO A 100 18.39 3.60 -15.59
C PRO A 100 18.92 2.25 -16.08
N ILE A 101 18.77 1.20 -15.27
CA ILE A 101 19.20 -0.17 -15.56
C ILE A 101 18.49 -0.81 -16.76
N LEU A 102 17.30 -0.32 -17.13
CA LEU A 102 16.53 -0.88 -18.25
C LEU A 102 17.11 -0.49 -19.62
N ASN A 103 18.08 0.43 -19.66
CA ASN A 103 18.81 0.87 -20.86
C ASN A 103 17.90 1.13 -22.07
N ILE A 104 16.78 1.80 -21.83
CA ILE A 104 15.78 2.09 -22.85
C ILE A 104 16.34 3.18 -23.76
N LYS A 105 16.62 2.84 -25.03
CA LYS A 105 17.05 3.81 -26.04
C LYS A 105 15.83 4.62 -26.53
N ILE A 106 15.98 5.94 -26.59
CA ILE A 106 14.99 6.84 -27.19
C ILE A 106 15.26 6.97 -28.67
#